data_AF-A0A942TQL8-F1
#
_entry.id   AF-A0A942TQL8-F1
#
_cell.length_a   1.000
_cell.length_b   1.000
_cell.length_c   1.000
_cell.angle_alpha   90.00
_cell.angle_beta   90.00
_cell.angle_gamma   90.00
#
_symmetry.space_group_name_H-M   'P 1'
#
loop_
_entity.id
_entity.type
_entity.pdbx_description
1 polymer ?
#
loop_
_entity_poly.entity_id
_entity_poly.type
_entity_poly.pdbx_seq_one_letter_code
_entity_poly.pdbx_strand_id
1 'polypeptide(L)'
;MDINIGDTRGPSGIFRFLRTVPIMLEICKDIERFCPEAIFLNYTNPMAMLCRAMQSETQVQVTGLCHSVQGTAQMLARWIGAPMKEITYECAGINHQAFYLNFKWNGKDAYPLIRSAIENNPEIYNEEQVRNEMFLHLDYYVTESSGHNSEYNAWFRKRPDLIEKYCTYGTGWNPGLHAMIVRSYEANRKNWEKQLISWRDEPIDINRGNEYASYIFNAVFGDQTMFEFNGNVRNLGIIDNLPEGCCVEVPVIASKRGLNPLKIGNLPEQLAILINTSARCEELAVEGALSGDPRKIFHAICYDPLTSAVLSLDETKSMVDKMFVVNKDWLPQFKHLT
;
A
#
# COMPACT_ATOMS: atom_id res chain seq x y z
N MET A 1 -4.74 19.19 -8.62
CA MET A 1 -4.73 18.27 -7.46
C MET A 1 -3.31 18.15 -6.95
N ASP A 2 -3.14 18.15 -5.64
CA ASP A 2 -1.84 18.11 -5.00
C ASP A 2 -1.47 16.66 -4.64
N ILE A 3 -0.38 16.13 -5.21
CA ILE A 3 0.02 14.71 -5.14
C ILE A 3 1.45 14.65 -4.61
N ASN A 4 1.71 13.79 -3.63
CA ASN A 4 3.01 13.52 -2.99
C ASN A 4 3.74 12.32 -3.62
N ILE A 5 3.10 11.15 -3.65
CA ILE A 5 3.63 9.91 -4.24
C ILE A 5 2.88 9.58 -5.54
N GLY A 6 1.57 9.35 -5.48
CA GLY A 6 0.77 9.03 -6.67
C GLY A 6 1.15 7.73 -7.36
N ASP A 7 1.69 6.75 -6.63
CA ASP A 7 2.12 5.46 -7.18
C ASP A 7 1.15 4.30 -6.92
N THR A 8 0.12 4.53 -6.09
CA THR A 8 -0.78 3.46 -5.64
C THR A 8 -2.24 3.72 -6.00
N ARG A 9 -2.75 4.93 -5.75
CA ARG A 9 -4.16 5.28 -6.03
C ARG A 9 -4.31 6.71 -6.54
N GLY A 10 -5.54 7.22 -6.56
CA GLY A 10 -5.90 8.42 -7.32
C GLY A 10 -5.71 8.23 -8.82
N PRO A 11 -5.83 9.31 -9.61
CA PRO A 11 -5.68 9.25 -11.05
C PRO A 11 -4.28 8.76 -11.45
N SER A 12 -3.24 9.23 -10.77
CA SER A 12 -1.84 8.85 -11.02
C SER A 12 -1.59 7.37 -10.76
N GLY A 13 -2.02 6.85 -9.61
CA GLY A 13 -1.86 5.44 -9.25
C GLY A 13 -2.68 4.52 -10.15
N ILE A 14 -3.94 4.86 -10.45
CA ILE A 14 -4.77 4.07 -11.37
C ILE A 14 -4.15 4.01 -12.76
N PHE A 15 -3.72 5.14 -13.34
CA PHE A 15 -3.06 5.11 -14.65
C PHE A 15 -1.69 4.41 -14.61
N ARG A 16 -0.98 4.43 -13.48
CA ARG A 16 0.22 3.59 -13.30
C ARG A 16 -0.15 2.11 -13.35
N PHE A 17 -1.17 1.67 -12.62
CA PHE A 17 -1.67 0.29 -12.69
C PHE A 17 -2.01 -0.10 -14.13
N LEU A 18 -2.74 0.74 -14.87
CA LEU A 18 -3.14 0.44 -16.25
C LEU A 18 -1.95 0.18 -17.19
N ARG A 19 -0.82 0.87 -16.99
CA ARG A 19 0.42 0.63 -17.76
C ARG A 19 1.16 -0.63 -17.32
N THR A 20 1.04 -1.00 -16.04
CA THR A 20 1.83 -2.07 -15.43
C THR A 20 1.16 -3.44 -15.52
N VAL A 21 -0.17 -3.49 -15.43
CA VAL A 21 -0.91 -4.77 -15.37
C VAL A 21 -0.68 -5.69 -16.58
N PRO A 22 -0.58 -5.23 -17.85
CA PRO A 22 -0.35 -6.15 -18.96
C PRO A 22 0.98 -6.90 -18.83
N ILE A 23 2.04 -6.19 -18.44
CA ILE A 23 3.39 -6.75 -18.26
C ILE A 23 3.42 -7.72 -17.07
N MET A 24 2.76 -7.39 -15.97
CA MET A 24 2.71 -8.30 -14.81
C MET A 24 1.97 -9.60 -15.13
N LEU A 25 0.91 -9.54 -15.95
CA LEU A 25 0.23 -10.74 -16.43
C LEU A 25 1.06 -11.56 -17.42
N GLU A 26 1.90 -10.92 -18.26
CA GLU A 26 2.87 -11.63 -19.10
C GLU A 26 3.92 -12.37 -18.26
N ILE A 27 4.46 -11.73 -17.22
CA ILE A 27 5.39 -12.38 -16.27
C ILE A 27 4.71 -13.60 -15.61
N CYS A 28 3.45 -13.47 -15.20
CA CYS A 28 2.73 -14.61 -14.61
C CYS A 28 2.56 -15.76 -15.61
N LYS A 29 2.26 -15.48 -16.88
CA LYS A 29 2.18 -16.51 -17.94
C LYS A 29 3.52 -17.21 -18.17
N ASP A 30 4.63 -16.48 -18.09
CA ASP A 30 5.96 -17.08 -18.16
C ASP A 30 6.23 -17.99 -16.96
N ILE A 31 5.82 -17.58 -15.75
CA ILE A 31 5.92 -18.42 -14.55
C ILE A 31 5.10 -19.71 -14.72
N GLU A 32 3.83 -19.62 -15.15
CA GLU A 32 2.99 -20.80 -15.41
C GLU A 32 3.61 -21.75 -16.43
N ARG A 33 4.32 -21.21 -17.43
CA ARG A 33 4.96 -22.00 -18.49
C ARG A 33 6.27 -22.65 -18.05
N PHE A 34 7.12 -21.93 -17.34
CA PHE A 34 8.52 -22.33 -17.11
C PHE A 34 8.79 -22.81 -15.68
N CYS A 35 8.04 -22.32 -14.69
CA CYS A 35 8.23 -22.66 -13.29
C CYS A 35 6.89 -22.58 -12.50
N PRO A 36 5.90 -23.43 -12.84
CA PRO A 36 4.54 -23.31 -12.30
C PRO A 36 4.42 -23.45 -10.77
N GLU A 37 5.42 -24.03 -10.12
CA GLU A 37 5.49 -24.17 -8.66
C GLU A 37 6.16 -22.97 -7.95
N ALA A 38 6.59 -21.95 -8.69
CA ALA A 38 7.26 -20.79 -8.12
C ALA A 38 6.31 -19.92 -7.28
N ILE A 39 6.82 -19.43 -6.15
CA ILE A 39 6.17 -18.37 -5.38
C ILE A 39 6.62 -17.03 -5.94
N PHE A 40 5.67 -16.19 -6.35
CA PHE A 40 5.94 -14.86 -6.84
C PHE A 40 5.66 -13.81 -5.75
N LEU A 41 6.74 -13.20 -5.25
CA LEU A 41 6.70 -12.10 -4.29
C LEU A 41 6.71 -10.76 -5.03
N ASN A 42 5.57 -10.07 -5.09
CA ASN A 42 5.45 -8.78 -5.75
C ASN A 42 5.75 -7.62 -4.78
N TYR A 43 6.68 -6.74 -5.14
CA TYR A 43 6.92 -5.45 -4.47
C TYR A 43 6.46 -4.25 -5.33
N THR A 44 5.96 -4.50 -6.55
CA THR A 44 5.60 -3.44 -7.49
C THR A 44 4.25 -2.83 -7.12
N ASN A 45 4.21 -1.50 -7.01
CA ASN A 45 2.97 -0.72 -6.90
C ASN A 45 2.34 -0.41 -8.27
N PRO A 46 0.99 -0.29 -8.35
CA PRO A 46 0.02 -0.37 -7.24
C PRO A 46 -0.27 -1.78 -6.73
N MET A 47 0.08 -2.07 -5.48
CA MET A 47 0.09 -3.44 -4.94
C MET A 47 -1.28 -4.12 -5.03
N ALA A 48 -2.32 -3.49 -4.46
CA ALA A 48 -3.64 -4.10 -4.34
C ALA A 48 -4.24 -4.43 -5.72
N MET A 49 -4.24 -3.48 -6.65
CA MET A 49 -4.76 -3.69 -8.01
C MET A 49 -3.95 -4.73 -8.79
N LEU A 50 -2.62 -4.72 -8.69
CA LEU A 50 -1.77 -5.69 -9.38
C LEU A 50 -1.93 -7.10 -8.80
N CYS A 51 -1.89 -7.25 -7.48
CA CYS A 51 -2.11 -8.54 -6.82
C CYS A 51 -3.50 -9.09 -7.11
N ARG A 52 -4.53 -8.23 -7.07
CA ARG A 52 -5.89 -8.62 -7.47
C ARG A 52 -5.90 -9.20 -8.89
N ALA A 53 -5.38 -8.46 -9.87
CA ALA A 53 -5.40 -8.89 -11.27
C ALA A 53 -4.60 -10.19 -11.48
N MET A 54 -3.38 -10.28 -10.94
CA MET A 54 -2.55 -11.49 -11.08
C MET A 54 -3.20 -12.71 -10.44
N GLN A 55 -3.80 -12.56 -9.25
CA GLN A 55 -4.44 -13.67 -8.53
C GLN A 55 -5.81 -14.06 -9.11
N SER A 56 -6.47 -13.21 -9.91
CA SER A 56 -7.73 -13.57 -10.58
C SER A 56 -7.51 -14.17 -11.97
N GLU A 57 -6.49 -13.71 -12.69
CA GLU A 57 -6.27 -14.08 -14.09
C GLU A 57 -5.29 -15.25 -14.27
N THR A 58 -4.63 -15.71 -13.20
CA THR A 58 -3.58 -16.74 -13.26
C THR A 58 -3.66 -17.70 -12.08
N GLN A 59 -2.97 -18.83 -12.18
CA GLN A 59 -2.82 -19.82 -11.10
C GLN A 59 -1.49 -19.67 -10.33
N VAL A 60 -0.72 -18.62 -10.61
CA VAL A 60 0.55 -18.37 -9.93
C VAL A 60 0.32 -18.09 -8.44
N GLN A 61 1.13 -18.70 -7.58
CA GLN A 61 1.14 -18.41 -6.15
C GLN A 61 1.77 -17.04 -5.87
N VAL A 62 0.99 -15.98 -6.10
CA VAL A 62 1.36 -14.57 -5.89
C VAL A 62 0.96 -14.09 -4.50
N THR A 63 1.86 -13.37 -3.84
CA THR A 63 1.51 -12.44 -2.75
C THR A 63 2.24 -11.12 -2.94
N GLY A 64 1.57 -10.03 -2.59
CA GLY A 64 2.21 -8.71 -2.53
C GLY A 64 2.82 -8.43 -1.16
N LEU A 65 3.98 -7.78 -1.14
CA LEU A 65 4.73 -7.46 0.06
C LEU A 65 4.96 -5.95 0.18
N CYS A 66 4.67 -5.40 1.35
CA CYS A 66 5.01 -4.03 1.72
C CYS A 66 5.65 -4.01 3.11
N HIS A 67 6.72 -3.24 3.29
CA HIS A 67 7.41 -3.11 4.58
C HIS A 67 6.64 -2.24 5.59
N SER A 68 5.55 -1.60 5.17
CA SER A 68 4.85 -0.60 5.95
C SER A 68 4.37 -1.11 7.31
N VAL A 69 3.88 -2.34 7.36
CA VAL A 69 3.35 -2.95 8.58
C VAL A 69 4.46 -3.18 9.61
N GLN A 70 5.58 -3.78 9.23
CA GLN A 70 6.67 -3.98 10.19
C GLN A 70 7.36 -2.66 10.58
N GLY A 71 7.54 -1.74 9.62
CA GLY A 71 8.16 -0.44 9.90
C GLY A 71 7.32 0.41 10.83
N THR A 72 6.01 0.43 10.64
CA THR A 72 5.09 1.16 11.51
C THR A 72 5.01 0.52 12.90
N ALA A 73 5.04 -0.81 13.01
CA ALA A 73 5.07 -1.46 14.33
C ALA A 73 6.36 -1.13 15.10
N GLN A 74 7.52 -1.12 14.43
CA GLN A 74 8.79 -0.70 15.03
C GLN A 74 8.78 0.76 15.48
N MET A 75 8.16 1.65 14.69
CA MET A 75 7.97 3.06 15.05
C MET A 75 7.11 3.22 16.30
N LEU A 76 5.94 2.58 16.35
CA LEU A 76 5.04 2.64 17.50
C LEU A 76 5.71 2.09 18.78
N ALA A 77 6.45 0.98 18.65
CA ALA A 77 7.21 0.40 19.76
C ALA A 77 8.27 1.37 20.30
N ARG A 78 9.01 2.05 19.40
CA ARG A 78 10.01 3.07 19.77
C ARG A 78 9.38 4.22 20.56
N TRP A 79 8.24 4.74 20.12
CA TRP A 79 7.57 5.87 20.78
C TRP A 79 7.17 5.59 22.22
N ILE A 80 6.84 4.34 22.54
CA ILE A 80 6.47 3.93 23.90
C ILE A 80 7.64 3.29 24.68
N GLY A 81 8.83 3.24 24.09
CA GLY A 81 10.03 2.64 24.69
C GLY A 81 9.98 1.10 24.81
N ALA A 82 9.15 0.43 24.02
CA ALA A 82 8.99 -1.02 24.05
C ALA A 82 9.98 -1.72 23.11
N PRO A 83 10.68 -2.79 23.56
CA PRO A 83 11.46 -3.64 22.67
C PRO A 83 10.55 -4.35 21.65
N MET A 84 10.89 -4.29 20.36
CA MET A 84 10.05 -4.88 19.30
C MET A 84 9.75 -6.38 19.49
N LYS A 85 10.68 -7.14 20.08
CA LYS A 85 10.49 -8.57 20.40
C LYS A 85 9.38 -8.85 21.42
N GLU A 86 8.94 -7.84 22.17
CA GLU A 86 7.88 -7.91 23.18
C GLU A 86 6.53 -7.42 22.64
N ILE A 87 6.51 -6.96 21.39
CA ILE A 87 5.33 -6.47 20.70
C ILE A 87 4.66 -7.62 19.93
N THR A 88 3.33 -7.68 20.05
CA THR A 88 2.46 -8.51 19.21
C THR A 88 1.36 -7.62 18.66
N TYR A 89 0.92 -7.88 17.43
CA TYR A 89 -0.13 -7.09 16.78
C TYR A 89 -0.90 -7.92 15.77
N GLU A 90 -2.11 -7.48 15.45
CA GLU A 90 -2.89 -7.93 14.30
C GLU A 90 -3.16 -6.70 13.45
N CYS A 91 -2.75 -6.74 12.19
CA CYS A 91 -2.90 -5.63 11.26
C CYS A 91 -3.66 -6.12 10.03
N ALA A 92 -4.72 -5.40 9.64
CA ALA A 92 -5.56 -5.80 8.52
C ALA A 92 -6.18 -4.59 7.79
N GLY A 93 -6.41 -4.75 6.49
CA GLY A 93 -7.08 -3.77 5.64
C GLY A 93 -6.71 -3.99 4.18
N ILE A 94 -6.25 -2.94 3.51
CA ILE A 94 -5.68 -3.01 2.14
C ILE A 94 -4.27 -2.40 2.14
N ASN A 95 -3.49 -2.65 1.10
CA ASN A 95 -2.15 -2.07 0.99
C ASN A 95 -2.14 -0.55 1.22
N HIS A 96 -1.22 -0.10 2.08
CA HIS A 96 -1.07 1.30 2.51
C HIS A 96 -2.29 1.92 3.24
N GLN A 97 -3.31 1.13 3.58
CA GLN A 97 -4.44 1.53 4.42
C GLN A 97 -4.93 0.35 5.28
N ALA A 98 -3.97 -0.38 5.87
CA ALA A 98 -4.24 -1.37 6.90
C ALA A 98 -4.15 -0.71 8.29
N PHE A 99 -4.88 -1.26 9.26
CA PHE A 99 -4.94 -0.72 10.62
C PHE A 99 -4.54 -1.79 11.63
N TYR A 100 -3.85 -1.39 12.69
CA TYR A 100 -3.52 -2.28 13.81
C TYR A 100 -4.75 -2.52 14.67
N LEU A 101 -5.49 -3.59 14.42
CA LEU A 101 -6.70 -3.95 15.17
C LEU A 101 -6.40 -4.30 16.63
N ASN A 102 -5.20 -4.80 16.88
CA ASN A 102 -4.63 -4.86 18.22
C ASN A 102 -3.13 -4.54 18.17
N PHE A 103 -2.62 -3.92 19.23
CA PHE A 103 -1.20 -3.64 19.41
C PHE A 103 -0.87 -3.83 20.89
N LYS A 104 -0.11 -4.88 21.22
CA LYS A 104 0.12 -5.31 22.59
C LYS A 104 1.61 -5.32 22.93
N TRP A 105 1.94 -4.85 24.13
CA TRP A 105 3.25 -4.98 24.73
C TRP A 105 3.17 -5.95 25.92
N ASN A 106 3.93 -7.05 25.88
CA ASN A 106 3.87 -8.12 26.89
C ASN A 106 2.43 -8.61 27.15
N GLY A 107 1.66 -8.77 26.07
CA GLY A 107 0.26 -9.23 26.11
C GLY A 107 -0.77 -8.21 26.58
N LYS A 108 -0.37 -7.00 26.96
CA LYS A 108 -1.27 -5.91 27.38
C LYS A 108 -1.49 -4.91 26.26
N ASP A 109 -2.70 -4.37 26.14
CA ASP A 109 -3.01 -3.32 25.18
C ASP A 109 -2.12 -2.09 25.39
N ALA A 110 -1.44 -1.67 24.32
CA ALA A 110 -0.49 -0.56 24.33
C ALA A 110 -1.05 0.70 23.67
N TYR A 111 -2.27 0.68 23.12
CA TYR A 111 -2.90 1.87 22.55
C TYR A 111 -2.99 3.07 23.51
N PRO A 112 -3.30 2.89 24.81
CA PRO A 112 -3.27 4.01 25.77
C PRO A 112 -1.88 4.66 25.89
N LEU A 113 -0.81 3.87 25.79
CA LEU A 113 0.57 4.38 25.84
C LEU A 113 0.91 5.14 24.56
N ILE A 114 0.51 4.61 23.40
CA ILE A 114 0.71 5.26 22.09
C ILE A 114 -0.03 6.59 22.03
N ARG A 115 -1.30 6.63 22.46
CA ARG A 115 -2.09 7.86 22.54
C ARG A 115 -1.43 8.89 23.45
N SER A 116 -1.03 8.49 24.66
CA SER A 116 -0.33 9.37 25.59
C SER A 116 0.99 9.90 25.00
N ALA A 117 1.75 9.07 24.30
CA ALA A 117 3.00 9.49 23.66
C ALA A 117 2.77 10.55 22.58
N ILE A 118 1.72 10.40 21.76
CA ILE A 118 1.37 11.36 20.70
C ILE A 118 0.83 12.67 21.29
N GLU A 119 -0.04 12.61 22.30
CA GLU A 119 -0.67 13.79 22.89
C GLU A 119 0.31 14.62 23.73
N ASN A 120 1.27 13.97 24.41
CA ASN A 120 2.17 14.63 25.35
C ASN A 120 3.57 14.93 24.77
N ASN A 121 3.90 14.43 23.58
CA ASN A 121 5.19 14.69 22.93
C ASN A 121 5.01 15.27 21.51
N PRO A 122 5.23 16.58 21.33
CA PRO A 122 5.15 17.22 20.02
C PRO A 122 6.08 16.64 18.96
N GLU A 123 7.25 16.11 19.34
CA GLU A 123 8.19 15.49 18.38
C GLU A 123 7.61 14.21 17.78
N ILE A 124 6.94 13.39 18.62
CA ILE A 124 6.25 12.17 18.20
C ILE A 124 5.06 12.52 17.31
N TYR A 125 4.25 13.50 17.71
CA TYR A 125 3.14 13.98 16.87
C TYR A 125 3.66 14.45 15.50
N ASN A 126 4.77 15.19 15.48
CA ASN A 126 5.33 15.76 14.26
C ASN A 126 6.00 14.74 13.34
N GLU A 127 6.44 13.58 13.85
CA GLU A 127 7.03 12.54 13.00
C GLU A 127 6.03 12.06 11.93
N GLU A 128 4.75 11.92 12.28
CA GLU A 128 3.71 11.35 11.40
C GLU A 128 2.35 12.08 11.53
N GLN A 129 2.34 13.38 11.25
CA GLN A 129 1.18 14.27 11.48
C GLN A 129 -0.15 13.74 10.95
N VAL A 130 -0.20 13.24 9.70
CA VAL A 130 -1.44 12.76 9.07
C VAL A 130 -1.94 11.49 9.75
N ARG A 131 -1.04 10.52 9.99
CA ARG A 131 -1.41 9.26 10.63
C ARG A 131 -1.79 9.45 12.09
N ASN A 132 -1.08 10.33 12.80
CA ASN A 132 -1.36 10.65 14.18
C ASN A 132 -2.72 11.34 14.30
N GLU A 133 -3.05 12.28 13.40
CA GLU A 133 -4.40 12.87 13.35
C GLU A 133 -5.48 11.82 13.10
N MET A 134 -5.25 10.90 12.15
CA MET A 134 -6.16 9.79 11.89
C MET A 134 -6.33 8.91 13.14
N PHE A 135 -5.24 8.52 13.79
CA PHE A 135 -5.31 7.68 14.99
C PHE A 135 -6.08 8.35 16.14
N LEU A 136 -5.83 9.63 16.39
CA LEU A 136 -6.51 10.36 17.46
C LEU A 136 -8.03 10.44 17.27
N HIS A 137 -8.50 10.41 16.01
CA HIS A 137 -9.92 10.56 15.66
C HIS A 137 -10.62 9.27 15.18
N LEU A 138 -9.88 8.23 14.80
CA LEU A 138 -10.40 6.94 14.33
C LEU A 138 -10.13 5.78 15.29
N ASP A 139 -9.36 6.03 16.36
CA ASP A 139 -8.99 5.12 17.45
C ASP A 139 -8.05 3.97 17.10
N TYR A 140 -7.71 3.80 15.82
CA TYR A 140 -6.79 2.77 15.34
C TYR A 140 -5.68 3.39 14.51
N TYR A 141 -4.45 2.93 14.72
CA TYR A 141 -3.29 3.43 13.99
C TYR A 141 -3.24 2.81 12.59
N VAL A 142 -2.97 3.63 11.59
CA VAL A 142 -2.92 3.23 10.18
C VAL A 142 -1.48 2.98 9.73
N THR A 143 -1.30 2.02 8.84
CA THR A 143 -0.02 1.76 8.16
C THR A 143 0.27 2.81 7.10
N GLU A 144 1.55 2.97 6.83
CA GLU A 144 2.19 3.77 5.78
C GLU A 144 2.27 5.27 6.05
N SER A 145 3.39 5.87 5.67
CA SER A 145 3.76 7.26 5.96
C SER A 145 2.65 8.28 5.71
N SER A 146 2.74 9.38 6.44
CA SER A 146 1.83 10.52 6.36
C SER A 146 1.65 11.02 4.94
N GLY A 147 2.72 11.07 4.15
CA GLY A 147 2.61 11.44 2.75
C GLY A 147 1.76 10.50 1.91
N HIS A 148 1.92 9.18 2.04
CA HIS A 148 1.02 8.23 1.38
C HIS A 148 -0.41 8.36 1.90
N ASN A 149 -0.63 8.29 3.22
CA ASN A 149 -1.97 8.33 3.80
C ASN A 149 -2.72 9.62 3.45
N SER A 150 -2.02 10.74 3.27
CA SER A 150 -2.63 12.00 2.85
C SER A 150 -3.30 11.92 1.47
N GLU A 151 -2.96 10.95 0.64
CA GLU A 151 -3.57 10.68 -0.68
C GLU A 151 -4.74 9.68 -0.62
N TYR A 152 -4.91 8.97 0.51
CA TYR A 152 -5.89 7.89 0.69
C TYR A 152 -7.25 8.37 1.21
N ASN A 153 -7.37 9.66 1.54
CA ASN A 153 -8.57 10.23 2.15
C ASN A 153 -8.81 11.67 1.70
N ALA A 154 -9.99 12.19 2.05
CA ALA A 154 -10.45 13.52 1.66
C ALA A 154 -10.09 14.63 2.68
N TRP A 155 -9.28 14.32 3.70
CA TRP A 155 -9.12 15.21 4.85
C TRP A 155 -7.95 16.19 4.71
N PHE A 156 -6.84 15.79 4.09
CA PHE A 156 -5.59 16.55 4.24
C PHE A 156 -5.19 17.39 3.00
N ARG A 157 -5.35 16.86 1.78
CA ARG A 157 -4.80 17.50 0.56
C ARG A 157 -5.79 18.30 -0.28
N LYS A 158 -6.92 18.73 0.28
CA LYS A 158 -7.99 19.41 -0.46
C LYS A 158 -7.96 20.94 -0.43
N ARG A 159 -7.22 21.55 0.51
CA ARG A 159 -7.11 23.01 0.63
C ARG A 159 -5.69 23.41 1.05
N PRO A 160 -5.21 24.60 0.65
CA PRO A 160 -3.86 25.06 1.01
C PRO A 160 -3.57 25.08 2.50
N ASP A 161 -4.54 25.47 3.34
CA ASP A 161 -4.37 25.51 4.81
C ASP A 161 -4.14 24.12 5.43
N LEU A 162 -4.80 23.10 4.89
CA LEU A 162 -4.68 21.73 5.35
C LEU A 162 -3.37 21.09 4.88
N ILE A 163 -2.98 21.36 3.63
CA ILE A 163 -1.69 20.92 3.08
C ILE A 163 -0.56 21.52 3.93
N GLU A 164 -0.63 22.82 4.17
CA GLU A 164 0.38 23.52 4.97
C GLU A 164 0.51 22.94 6.39
N LYS A 165 -0.63 22.66 7.04
CA LYS A 165 -0.64 22.14 8.40
C LYS A 165 -0.13 20.70 8.51
N TYR A 166 -0.53 19.82 7.59
CA TYR A 166 -0.36 18.36 7.77
C TYR A 166 0.63 17.71 6.79
N CYS A 167 1.00 18.37 5.70
CA CYS A 167 1.77 17.77 4.59
C CYS A 167 3.11 18.47 4.30
N THR A 168 3.50 19.46 5.12
CA THR A 168 4.72 20.27 4.89
C THR A 168 5.80 20.02 5.94
N TYR A 169 5.43 19.93 7.22
CA TYR A 169 6.36 20.08 8.35
C TYR A 169 6.68 18.78 9.11
N GLY A 170 6.13 17.65 8.66
CA GLY A 170 6.43 16.36 9.27
C GLY A 170 7.93 16.04 9.26
N THR A 171 8.39 15.31 10.27
CA THR A 171 9.81 14.89 10.41
C THR A 171 10.07 13.44 10.03
N GLY A 172 9.02 12.66 9.77
CA GLY A 172 9.13 11.31 9.23
C GLY A 172 9.71 11.28 7.82
N TRP A 173 9.97 10.07 7.30
CA TRP A 173 10.67 9.90 6.03
C TRP A 173 9.92 10.48 4.83
N ASN A 174 8.57 10.49 4.89
CA ASN A 174 7.71 11.09 3.89
C ASN A 174 6.66 12.00 4.56
N PRO A 175 6.97 13.29 4.71
CA PRO A 175 6.08 14.25 5.36
C PRO A 175 4.91 14.71 4.48
N GLY A 176 4.84 14.26 3.22
CA GLY A 176 3.75 14.64 2.32
C GLY A 176 4.04 15.79 1.35
N LEU A 177 5.30 16.15 1.12
CA LEU A 177 5.64 17.22 0.18
C LEU A 177 5.19 16.93 -1.25
N HIS A 178 4.66 17.95 -1.93
CA HIS A 178 4.23 17.83 -3.33
C HIS A 178 5.33 17.26 -4.24
N ALA A 179 4.96 16.28 -5.07
CA ALA A 179 5.78 15.60 -6.05
C ALA A 179 7.10 15.01 -5.48
N MET A 180 7.11 14.63 -4.20
CA MET A 180 8.28 14.08 -3.54
C MET A 180 8.86 12.89 -4.33
N ILE A 181 8.04 11.93 -4.75
CA ILE A 181 8.57 10.73 -5.42
C ILE A 181 9.21 11.05 -6.77
N VAL A 182 8.61 11.97 -7.54
CA VAL A 182 9.13 12.40 -8.84
C VAL A 182 10.49 13.08 -8.67
N ARG A 183 10.59 13.98 -7.69
CA ARG A 183 11.85 14.65 -7.34
C ARG A 183 12.92 13.63 -6.91
N SER A 184 12.54 12.64 -6.11
CA SER A 184 13.44 11.55 -5.71
C SER A 184 13.93 10.73 -6.90
N TYR A 185 13.04 10.36 -7.82
CA TYR A 185 13.42 9.63 -9.03
C TYR A 185 14.30 10.45 -9.98
N GLU A 186 14.03 11.74 -10.14
CA GLU A 186 14.88 12.62 -10.93
C GLU A 186 16.28 12.79 -10.31
N ALA A 187 16.36 12.90 -8.98
CA ALA A 187 17.63 12.95 -8.27
C ALA A 187 18.43 11.65 -8.43
N ASN A 188 17.75 10.50 -8.34
CA ASN A 188 18.37 9.19 -8.55
C ASN A 188 18.82 9.00 -10.00
N ARG A 189 17.99 9.36 -11.00
CA ARG A 189 18.36 9.27 -12.43
C ARG A 189 19.60 10.07 -12.78
N LYS A 190 19.86 11.19 -12.09
CA LYS A 190 21.07 11.99 -12.30
C LYS A 190 22.33 11.37 -11.69
N ASN A 191 22.18 10.47 -10.72
CA ASN A 191 23.28 10.01 -9.88
C ASN A 191 23.44 8.47 -9.80
N TRP A 192 22.58 7.68 -10.46
CA TRP A 192 22.55 6.22 -10.29
C TRP A 192 23.89 5.55 -10.61
N GLU A 193 24.64 6.02 -11.62
CA GLU A 193 25.96 5.47 -11.95
C GLU A 193 26.96 5.68 -10.81
N LYS A 194 26.96 6.87 -10.20
CA LYS A 194 27.82 7.18 -9.06
C LYS A 194 27.42 6.37 -7.83
N GLN A 195 26.12 6.22 -7.57
CA GLN A 195 25.61 5.37 -6.48
C GLN A 195 26.04 3.92 -6.68
N LEU A 196 25.92 3.38 -7.89
CA LEU A 196 26.31 2.01 -8.23
C LEU A 196 27.82 1.78 -8.04
N ILE A 197 28.65 2.75 -8.43
CA ILE A 197 30.11 2.69 -8.17
C ILE A 197 30.39 2.71 -6.66
N SER A 198 29.74 3.59 -5.89
CA SER A 198 29.89 3.63 -4.42
C SER A 198 29.52 2.30 -3.78
N TRP A 199 28.37 1.73 -4.16
CA TRP A 199 27.88 0.46 -3.62
C TRP A 199 28.76 -0.74 -3.96
N ARG A 200 29.44 -0.72 -5.11
CA ARG A 200 30.40 -1.76 -5.48
C ARG A 200 31.59 -1.79 -4.51
N ASP A 201 32.01 -0.62 -4.06
CA ASP A 201 33.23 -0.45 -3.26
C ASP A 201 32.93 -0.50 -1.74
N GLU A 202 31.66 -0.39 -1.33
CA GLU A 202 31.20 -0.54 0.05
C GLU A 202 31.06 -2.02 0.45
N PRO A 203 31.56 -2.45 1.63
CA PRO A 203 31.34 -3.80 2.13
C PRO A 203 29.85 -4.09 2.32
N ILE A 204 29.37 -5.20 1.75
CA ILE A 204 27.98 -5.63 1.90
C ILE A 204 27.81 -6.35 3.23
N ASP A 205 26.90 -5.86 4.07
CA ASP A 205 26.46 -6.60 5.25
C ASP A 205 25.61 -7.81 4.81
N ILE A 206 26.12 -9.01 5.09
CA ILE A 206 25.48 -10.29 4.77
C ILE A 206 24.50 -10.75 5.86
N ASN A 207 24.38 -10.00 6.96
CA ASN A 207 23.33 -10.26 7.94
C ASN A 207 21.95 -10.10 7.31
N ARG A 208 21.02 -10.95 7.72
CA ARG A 208 19.65 -10.92 7.19
C ARG A 208 19.00 -9.57 7.53
N GLY A 209 18.56 -8.84 6.51
CA GLY A 209 17.78 -7.61 6.68
C GLY A 209 16.35 -7.88 7.13
N ASN A 210 15.58 -6.81 7.34
CA ASN A 210 14.20 -6.90 7.83
C ASN A 210 13.17 -7.22 6.72
N GLU A 211 13.57 -7.27 5.44
CA GLU A 211 12.62 -7.55 4.35
C GLU A 211 12.12 -9.00 4.36
N TYR A 212 10.81 -9.17 4.11
CA TYR A 212 10.12 -10.45 4.31
C TYR A 212 10.60 -11.59 3.39
N ALA A 213 11.07 -11.28 2.18
CA ALA A 213 11.34 -12.29 1.16
C ALA A 213 12.25 -13.43 1.64
N SER A 214 13.35 -13.09 2.32
CA SER A 214 14.30 -14.10 2.81
C SER A 214 13.70 -15.00 3.90
N TYR A 215 12.82 -14.46 4.75
CA TYR A 215 12.11 -15.24 5.76
C TYR A 215 11.06 -16.16 5.14
N ILE A 216 10.30 -15.67 4.16
CA ILE A 216 9.31 -16.46 3.43
C ILE A 216 9.98 -17.63 2.72
N PHE A 217 11.08 -17.40 2.02
CA PHE A 217 11.84 -18.45 1.34
C PHE A 217 12.39 -19.50 2.31
N ASN A 218 12.95 -19.07 3.45
CA ASN A 218 13.38 -20.01 4.48
C ASN A 218 12.23 -20.85 5.03
N ALA A 219 11.08 -20.23 5.29
CA ALA A 219 9.91 -20.92 5.82
C ALA A 219 9.32 -21.95 4.83
N VAL A 220 9.36 -21.66 3.53
CA VAL A 220 8.77 -22.53 2.50
C VAL A 220 9.73 -23.63 2.07
N PHE A 221 10.99 -23.30 1.76
CA PHE A 221 11.92 -24.25 1.12
C PHE A 221 13.36 -24.22 1.69
N GLY A 222 13.63 -23.39 2.71
CA GLY A 222 14.92 -23.36 3.41
C GLY A 222 14.88 -24.15 4.73
N ASP A 223 15.09 -23.46 5.84
CA ASP A 223 15.13 -24.07 7.20
C ASP A 223 13.76 -24.48 7.77
N GLN A 224 12.67 -24.13 7.08
CA GLN A 224 11.27 -24.44 7.43
C GLN A 224 10.79 -23.82 8.76
N THR A 225 11.49 -22.82 9.28
CA THR A 225 11.01 -22.00 10.40
C THR A 225 9.79 -21.22 9.93
N MET A 226 8.62 -21.49 10.50
CA MET A 226 7.40 -20.76 10.13
C MET A 226 7.58 -19.26 10.33
N PHE A 227 7.07 -18.48 9.40
CA PHE A 227 7.17 -17.04 9.42
C PHE A 227 5.81 -16.41 9.17
N GLU A 228 5.40 -15.53 10.07
CA GLU A 228 4.19 -14.72 9.91
C GLU A 228 4.58 -13.36 9.34
N PHE A 229 3.84 -12.91 8.33
CA PHE A 229 4.02 -11.60 7.70
C PHE A 229 2.66 -11.07 7.24
N ASN A 230 2.58 -9.77 6.92
CA ASN A 230 1.40 -9.22 6.26
C ASN A 230 1.56 -9.31 4.74
N GLY A 231 0.63 -10.00 4.08
CA GLY A 231 0.64 -10.25 2.64
C GLY A 231 -0.64 -9.78 1.97
N ASN A 232 -0.53 -9.45 0.68
CA ASN A 232 -1.65 -8.99 -0.14
C ASN A 232 -2.28 -10.15 -0.91
N VAL A 233 -3.53 -10.48 -0.58
CA VAL A 233 -4.26 -11.67 -1.06
C VAL A 233 -5.71 -11.34 -1.42
N ARG A 234 -6.33 -12.17 -2.26
CA ARG A 234 -7.77 -12.16 -2.54
C ARG A 234 -8.59 -12.36 -1.26
N ASN A 235 -9.54 -11.46 -1.00
CA ASN A 235 -10.49 -11.56 0.10
C ASN A 235 -11.58 -12.57 -0.21
N LEU A 236 -11.36 -13.84 0.15
CA LEU A 236 -12.34 -14.91 0.00
C LEU A 236 -12.85 -15.32 1.39
N GLY A 237 -13.62 -14.43 2.03
CA GLY A 237 -14.09 -14.61 3.41
C GLY A 237 -13.05 -14.37 4.51
N ILE A 238 -11.99 -13.60 4.22
CA ILE A 238 -10.92 -13.25 5.17
C ILE A 238 -11.35 -12.06 6.05
N ILE A 239 -11.77 -10.97 5.41
CA ILE A 239 -12.36 -9.79 6.04
C ILE A 239 -13.82 -9.70 5.63
N ASP A 240 -14.72 -9.93 6.59
CA ASP A 240 -16.14 -10.22 6.35
C ASP A 240 -16.93 -8.99 5.87
N ASN A 241 -16.54 -7.78 6.29
CA ASN A 241 -17.22 -6.52 5.93
C ASN A 241 -16.46 -5.69 4.88
N LEU A 242 -15.61 -6.32 4.07
CA LEU A 242 -15.04 -5.75 2.83
C LEU A 242 -15.59 -6.50 1.60
N PRO A 243 -15.47 -5.94 0.38
CA PRO A 243 -16.00 -6.59 -0.81
C PRO A 243 -15.37 -7.96 -1.04
N GLU A 244 -16.19 -8.96 -1.36
CA GLU A 244 -15.71 -10.28 -1.75
C GLU A 244 -14.80 -10.17 -2.99
N GLY A 245 -13.66 -10.84 -2.95
CA GLY A 245 -12.70 -10.91 -4.05
C GLY A 245 -11.73 -9.73 -4.18
N CYS A 246 -11.90 -8.65 -3.41
CA CYS A 246 -10.94 -7.55 -3.41
C CYS A 246 -9.57 -7.98 -2.86
N CYS A 247 -8.50 -7.24 -3.16
CA CYS A 247 -7.20 -7.53 -2.55
C CYS A 247 -7.13 -6.90 -1.15
N VAL A 248 -6.80 -7.70 -0.14
CA VAL A 248 -6.62 -7.28 1.26
C VAL A 248 -5.20 -7.55 1.73
N GLU A 249 -4.72 -6.74 2.67
CA GLU A 249 -3.44 -6.93 3.36
C GLU A 249 -3.70 -7.46 4.76
N VAL A 250 -3.29 -8.71 5.02
CA VAL A 250 -3.63 -9.48 6.24
C VAL A 250 -2.45 -10.34 6.69
N PRO A 251 -2.43 -10.87 7.93
CA PRO A 251 -1.44 -11.83 8.35
C PRO A 251 -1.50 -13.11 7.51
N VAL A 252 -0.33 -13.62 7.15
CA VAL A 252 -0.11 -14.82 6.33
C VAL A 252 1.00 -15.64 6.97
N ILE A 253 0.75 -16.93 7.12
CA ILE A 253 1.75 -17.88 7.59
C ILE A 253 2.46 -18.52 6.40
N ALA A 254 3.74 -18.21 6.23
CA ALA A 254 4.65 -18.96 5.38
C ALA A 254 5.13 -20.22 6.09
N SER A 255 5.07 -21.37 5.41
CA SER A 255 5.55 -22.66 5.89
C SER A 255 5.84 -23.59 4.72
N LYS A 256 6.29 -24.82 4.99
CA LYS A 256 6.41 -25.89 3.97
C LYS A 256 5.12 -26.21 3.20
N ARG A 257 3.95 -25.74 3.68
CA ARG A 257 2.66 -25.87 3.00
C ARG A 257 2.38 -24.72 2.01
N GLY A 258 3.31 -23.78 1.87
CA GLY A 258 3.10 -22.53 1.13
C GLY A 258 2.58 -21.41 2.02
N LEU A 259 1.80 -20.51 1.44
CA LEU A 259 1.31 -19.29 2.06
C LEU A 259 -0.15 -19.47 2.51
N ASN A 260 -0.41 -19.25 3.80
CA ASN A 260 -1.72 -19.49 4.39
C ASN A 260 -2.23 -18.19 5.04
N PRO A 261 -3.12 -17.43 4.39
CA PRO A 261 -3.68 -16.22 4.98
C PRO A 261 -4.59 -16.54 6.17
N LEU A 262 -4.61 -15.66 7.16
CA LEU A 262 -5.40 -15.80 8.38
C LEU A 262 -6.70 -15.01 8.27
N LYS A 263 -7.82 -15.60 8.72
CA LYS A 263 -9.11 -14.92 8.81
C LYS A 263 -9.07 -13.84 9.89
N ILE A 264 -9.62 -12.68 9.58
CA ILE A 264 -9.69 -11.52 10.48
C ILE A 264 -11.10 -11.37 11.08
N GLY A 265 -12.14 -11.57 10.26
CA GLY A 265 -13.51 -11.24 10.65
C GLY A 265 -13.88 -9.81 10.23
N ASN A 266 -14.63 -9.08 11.07
CA ASN A 266 -15.04 -7.71 10.77
C ASN A 266 -13.99 -6.68 11.20
N LEU A 267 -13.74 -5.69 10.35
CA LEU A 267 -13.06 -4.46 10.76
C LEU A 267 -14.03 -3.57 11.56
N PRO A 268 -13.54 -2.69 12.45
CA PRO A 268 -14.35 -1.62 13.03
C PRO A 268 -15.06 -0.80 11.95
N GLU A 269 -16.35 -0.51 12.14
CA GLU A 269 -17.24 0.03 11.10
C GLU A 269 -16.71 1.32 10.45
N GLN A 270 -16.16 2.25 11.23
CA GLN A 270 -15.59 3.49 10.71
C GLN A 270 -14.38 3.26 9.79
N LEU A 271 -13.59 2.21 10.06
CA LEU A 271 -12.47 1.81 9.21
C LEU A 271 -12.98 1.06 7.98
N ALA A 272 -13.98 0.19 8.17
CA ALA A 272 -14.61 -0.53 7.07
C ALA A 272 -15.21 0.43 6.03
N ILE A 273 -15.86 1.52 6.43
CA ILE A 273 -16.38 2.56 5.51
C ILE A 273 -15.25 3.16 4.65
N LEU A 274 -14.15 3.55 5.30
CA LEU A 274 -13.00 4.15 4.63
C LEU A 274 -12.36 3.16 3.64
N ILE A 275 -12.08 1.95 4.10
CA ILE A 275 -11.40 0.92 3.31
C ILE A 275 -12.30 0.40 2.18
N ASN A 276 -13.62 0.23 2.41
CA ASN A 276 -14.56 -0.18 1.37
C ASN A 276 -14.55 0.77 0.17
N THR A 277 -14.49 2.08 0.44
CA THR A 277 -14.44 3.09 -0.61
C THR A 277 -13.20 2.88 -1.48
N SER A 278 -12.05 2.72 -0.84
CA SER A 278 -10.77 2.47 -1.50
C SER A 278 -10.76 1.16 -2.29
N ALA A 279 -11.16 0.05 -1.67
CA ALA A 279 -11.18 -1.29 -2.27
C ALA A 279 -12.12 -1.36 -3.48
N ARG A 280 -13.28 -0.70 -3.43
CA ARG A 280 -14.22 -0.67 -4.57
C ARG A 280 -13.71 0.16 -5.74
N CYS A 281 -12.99 1.25 -5.48
CA CYS A 281 -12.34 2.00 -6.56
C CYS A 281 -11.27 1.14 -7.25
N GLU A 282 -10.50 0.37 -6.49
CA GLU A 282 -9.50 -0.57 -7.01
C GLU A 282 -10.15 -1.70 -7.83
N GLU A 283 -11.25 -2.29 -7.36
CA GLU A 283 -12.00 -3.28 -8.13
C GLU A 283 -12.50 -2.71 -9.46
N LEU A 284 -13.07 -1.50 -9.46
CA LEU A 284 -13.52 -0.84 -10.70
C LEU A 284 -12.35 -0.60 -11.67
N ALA A 285 -11.18 -0.21 -11.16
CA ALA A 285 -9.99 0.01 -11.97
C ALA A 285 -9.49 -1.30 -12.60
N VAL A 286 -9.43 -2.40 -11.82
CA VAL A 286 -9.03 -3.71 -12.34
C VAL A 286 -10.02 -4.22 -13.38
N GLU A 287 -11.32 -4.20 -13.08
CA GLU A 287 -12.36 -4.62 -14.03
C GLU A 287 -12.34 -3.76 -15.31
N GLY A 288 -12.09 -2.45 -15.18
CA GLY A 288 -11.91 -1.56 -16.32
C GLY A 288 -10.70 -1.93 -17.18
N ALA A 289 -9.58 -2.30 -16.56
CA ALA A 289 -8.39 -2.75 -17.28
C ALA A 289 -8.61 -4.09 -17.99
N LEU A 290 -9.20 -5.07 -17.31
CA LEU A 290 -9.43 -6.41 -17.87
C LEU A 290 -10.47 -6.39 -19.00
N SER A 291 -11.53 -5.58 -18.85
CA SER A 291 -12.58 -5.44 -19.88
C SER A 291 -12.25 -4.43 -20.99
N GLY A 292 -11.17 -3.64 -20.83
CA GLY A 292 -10.83 -2.55 -21.74
C GLY A 292 -11.85 -1.42 -21.77
N ASP A 293 -12.53 -1.18 -20.63
CA ASP A 293 -13.65 -0.23 -20.49
C ASP A 293 -13.18 1.07 -19.82
N PRO A 294 -12.98 2.16 -20.59
CA PRO A 294 -12.51 3.44 -20.04
C PRO A 294 -13.54 4.09 -19.10
N ARG A 295 -14.83 3.73 -19.21
CA ARG A 295 -15.88 4.28 -18.34
C ARG A 295 -15.75 3.77 -16.91
N LYS A 296 -15.35 2.51 -16.72
CA LYS A 296 -15.05 1.97 -15.37
C LYS A 296 -13.86 2.68 -14.73
N ILE A 297 -12.85 3.05 -15.52
CA ILE A 297 -11.71 3.84 -15.02
C ILE A 297 -12.15 5.22 -14.55
N PHE A 298 -13.01 5.89 -15.32
CA PHE A 298 -13.62 7.14 -14.87
C PHE A 298 -14.40 6.95 -13.56
N HIS A 299 -15.21 5.89 -13.43
CA HIS A 299 -15.94 5.62 -12.20
C HIS A 299 -15.01 5.35 -11.01
N ALA A 300 -13.93 4.59 -11.20
CA ALA A 300 -12.92 4.36 -10.17
C ALA A 300 -12.30 5.68 -9.67
N ILE A 301 -12.01 6.60 -10.59
CA ILE A 301 -11.37 7.87 -10.28
C ILE A 301 -12.36 8.88 -9.68
N CYS A 302 -13.61 8.94 -10.12
CA CYS A 302 -14.57 9.92 -9.58
C CYS A 302 -15.00 9.64 -8.14
N TYR A 303 -14.86 8.39 -7.68
CA TYR A 303 -15.10 8.01 -6.27
C TYR A 303 -13.83 7.96 -5.42
N ASP A 304 -12.65 8.16 -6.02
CA ASP A 304 -11.40 8.27 -5.26
C ASP A 304 -11.52 9.44 -4.24
N PRO A 305 -11.19 9.20 -2.94
CA PRO A 305 -11.46 10.19 -1.89
C PRO A 305 -10.80 11.55 -2.11
N LEU A 306 -9.53 11.58 -2.55
CA LEU A 306 -8.84 12.84 -2.80
C LEU A 306 -9.36 13.52 -4.07
N THR A 307 -9.62 12.72 -5.12
CA THR A 307 -10.14 13.26 -6.38
C THR A 307 -11.49 13.92 -6.20
N SER A 308 -12.43 13.21 -5.59
CA SER A 308 -13.79 13.69 -5.34
C SER A 308 -13.83 14.89 -4.39
N ALA A 309 -12.86 15.03 -3.51
CA ALA A 309 -12.73 16.19 -2.62
C ALA A 309 -12.25 17.47 -3.32
N VAL A 310 -11.56 17.35 -4.46
CA VAL A 310 -10.86 18.48 -5.12
C VAL A 310 -11.50 18.86 -6.45
N LEU A 311 -12.08 17.91 -7.18
CA LEU A 311 -12.59 18.12 -8.54
C LEU A 311 -14.10 17.82 -8.62
N SER A 312 -14.80 18.58 -9.47
CA SER A 312 -16.13 18.21 -9.94
C SER A 312 -16.10 17.00 -10.88
N LEU A 313 -17.28 16.43 -11.20
CA LEU A 313 -17.37 15.30 -12.14
C LEU A 313 -16.90 15.67 -13.56
N ASP A 314 -17.18 16.89 -14.01
CA ASP A 314 -16.77 17.36 -15.34
C ASP A 314 -15.24 17.58 -15.43
N GLU A 315 -14.66 18.22 -14.42
CA GLU A 315 -13.20 18.37 -14.30
C GLU A 315 -12.50 17.01 -14.19
N THR A 316 -13.08 16.09 -13.42
CA THR A 316 -12.57 14.72 -13.31
C THR A 316 -12.61 14.01 -14.67
N LYS A 317 -13.71 14.10 -15.41
CA LYS A 317 -13.82 13.50 -16.75
C LYS A 317 -12.79 14.09 -17.70
N SER A 318 -12.66 15.42 -17.73
CA SER A 318 -11.67 16.13 -18.56
C SER A 318 -10.23 15.69 -18.24
N MET A 319 -9.91 15.53 -16.96
CA MET A 319 -8.61 15.03 -16.52
C MET A 319 -8.38 13.58 -16.97
N VAL A 320 -9.33 12.68 -16.74
CA VAL A 320 -9.22 11.26 -17.13
C VAL A 320 -9.03 11.12 -18.63
N ASP A 321 -9.78 11.88 -19.44
CA ASP A 321 -9.64 11.86 -20.90
C ASP A 321 -8.25 12.28 -21.36
N LYS A 322 -7.70 13.35 -20.76
CA LYS A 322 -6.32 13.79 -21.04
C LYS A 322 -5.30 12.73 -20.62
N MET A 323 -5.51 12.06 -19.49
CA MET A 323 -4.62 10.99 -19.04
C MET A 323 -4.64 9.78 -19.98
N PHE A 324 -5.80 9.39 -20.52
CA PHE A 324 -5.89 8.35 -21.55
C PHE A 324 -5.11 8.73 -22.81
N VAL A 325 -5.26 9.97 -23.29
CA VAL A 325 -4.54 10.44 -24.48
C VAL A 325 -3.03 10.38 -24.28
N VAL A 326 -2.52 10.89 -23.15
CA VAL A 326 -1.08 10.92 -22.86
C VAL A 326 -0.49 9.52 -22.67
N ASN A 327 -1.28 8.56 -22.17
CA ASN A 327 -0.81 7.21 -21.89
C ASN A 327 -1.14 6.20 -23.00
N LYS A 328 -1.78 6.61 -24.10
CA LYS A 328 -2.34 5.70 -25.12
C LYS A 328 -1.39 4.58 -25.56
N ASP A 329 -0.13 4.90 -25.83
CA ASP A 329 0.86 3.93 -26.33
C ASP A 329 1.23 2.85 -25.31
N TRP A 330 0.92 3.09 -24.03
CA TRP A 330 1.18 2.19 -22.91
C TRP A 330 -0.09 1.45 -22.44
N LEU A 331 -1.21 1.61 -23.15
CA LEU A 331 -2.52 1.12 -22.76
C LEU A 331 -3.13 0.18 -23.82
N PRO A 332 -2.43 -0.92 -24.20
CA PRO A 332 -2.84 -1.79 -25.30
C PRO A 332 -4.20 -2.48 -25.11
N GLN A 333 -4.69 -2.56 -23.88
CA GLN A 333 -5.97 -3.18 -23.53
C GLN A 333 -7.20 -2.34 -23.88
N PHE A 334 -7.05 -1.03 -24.15
CA PHE A 334 -8.16 -0.14 -24.48
C PHE A 334 -8.26 0.10 -26.00
N LYS A 335 -9.29 -0.49 -26.64
CA LYS A 335 -9.58 -0.28 -28.08
C LYS A 335 -10.18 1.10 -28.36
N HIS A 336 -10.89 1.64 -27.38
CA HIS A 336 -11.49 2.97 -27.39
C HIS A 336 -11.15 3.67 -26.07
N LEU A 337 -10.96 4.99 -26.11
CA LEU A 337 -10.54 5.78 -24.94
C LEU A 337 -11.66 6.63 -24.34
N THR A 338 -12.85 6.62 -24.94
CA THR A 338 -14.00 7.46 -24.58
C THR A 338 -15.30 6.68 -24.62
#